data_AF-A0A6B3HAQ6-F1
#
_entry.id   AF-A0A6B3HAQ6-F1
#
_cell.length_a   1.000
_cell.length_b   1.000
_cell.length_c   1.000
_cell.angle_alpha   90.00
_cell.angle_beta   90.00
_cell.angle_gamma   90.00
#
_symmetry.space_group_name_H-M   'P 1'
#
loop_
_entity.id
_entity.type
_entity.pdbx_description
1 polymer ?
#
loop_
_entity_poly.entity_id
_entity_poly.type
_entity_poly.pdbx_seq_one_letter_code
_entity_poly.pdbx_strand_id
1 'polypeptide(L)'
;LLVAGALCGGLGQGLAFRGAVTAISAAAPPEHRAATVSAFFVIAYLGISLPVVGVGALTLGIGLRNAGLTFAGCVLALALGVGLHLVRRPPARG
;
A
#
# COMPACT_ATOMS: atom_id res chain seq x y z
N LEU A 1 15.69 -10.87 12.81
CA LEU A 1 14.66 -10.63 11.77
C LEU A 1 14.26 -9.15 11.62
N LEU A 2 14.25 -8.33 12.68
CA LEU A 2 13.80 -6.92 12.59
C LEU A 2 14.49 -6.10 11.50
N VAL A 3 15.83 -6.13 11.39
CA VAL A 3 16.56 -5.37 10.36
C VAL A 3 16.21 -5.86 8.95
N ALA A 4 16.23 -7.18 8.72
CA ALA A 4 15.85 -7.76 7.43
C ALA A 4 14.39 -7.42 7.07
N GLY A 5 13.47 -7.49 8.03
CA GLY A 5 12.07 -7.11 7.84
C GLY A 5 11.90 -5.62 7.52
N ALA A 6 12.66 -4.74 8.20
CA ALA A 6 12.67 -3.31 7.92
C ALA A 6 13.22 -3.00 6.52
N LEU A 7 14.29 -3.69 6.11
CA LEU A 7 14.84 -3.57 4.76
C LEU A 7 13.84 -4.06 3.70
N CYS A 8 13.28 -5.26 3.85
CA CYS A 8 12.31 -5.81 2.91
C CYS A 8 11.05 -4.95 2.82
N GLY A 9 10.49 -4.53 3.96
CA GLY A 9 9.31 -3.67 4.02
C GLY A 9 9.58 -2.29 3.45
N GLY A 10 10.71 -1.67 3.81
CA GLY A 10 11.10 -0.35 3.33
C GLY A 10 11.39 -0.32 1.83
N LEU A 11 12.14 -1.29 1.31
CA LEU A 11 12.43 -1.39 -0.12
C LEU A 11 11.16 -1.69 -0.92
N GLY A 12 10.34 -2.64 -0.47
CA GLY A 12 9.08 -2.97 -1.13
C GLY A 12 8.13 -1.78 -1.19
N GLN A 13 7.95 -1.09 -0.06
CA GLN A 13 7.10 0.10 -0.01
C GLN A 13 7.66 1.26 -0.85
N GLY A 14 8.97 1.48 -0.83
CA GLY A 14 9.62 2.51 -1.64
C GLY A 14 9.44 2.26 -3.15
N LEU A 15 9.60 1.01 -3.60
CA LEU A 15 9.38 0.64 -5.00
C LEU A 15 7.90 0.76 -5.39
N ALA A 16 6.98 0.32 -4.54
CA ALA A 16 5.54 0.43 -4.77
C ALA A 16 5.10 1.90 -4.86
N PHE A 17 5.58 2.75 -3.95
CA PHE A 17 5.29 4.17 -3.93
C PHE A 17 5.82 4.87 -5.18
N ARG A 18 7.07 4.60 -5.58
CA ARG A 18 7.64 5.11 -6.83
C ARG A 18 6.82 4.67 -8.04
N GLY A 19 6.41 3.39 -8.11
CA GLY A 19 5.58 2.86 -9.18
C GLY A 19 4.23 3.58 -9.28
N ALA A 20 3.57 3.81 -8.15
CA ALA A 20 2.31 4.54 -8.08
C ALA A 20 2.45 6.00 -8.54
N VAL A 21 3.49 6.70 -8.11
CA VAL A 21 3.76 8.09 -8.54
C VAL A 21 4.06 8.15 -10.03
N THR A 22 4.84 7.22 -10.58
CA THR A 22 5.10 7.16 -12.03
C THR A 22 3.81 6.91 -12.80
N ALA A 23 2.99 5.96 -12.36
CA ALA A 23 1.73 5.64 -13.01
C ALA A 23 0.73 6.82 -12.99
N ILE A 24 0.56 7.48 -11.83
CA ILE A 24 -0.35 8.62 -11.71
C ILE A 24 0.17 9.82 -12.53
N SER A 25 1.48 10.04 -12.57
CA SER A 25 2.09 11.15 -13.32
C SER A 25 1.97 10.97 -14.82
N ALA A 26 2.01 9.72 -15.30
CA ALA A 26 1.81 9.36 -16.70
C ALA A 26 0.33 9.47 -17.11
N ALA A 27 -0.59 9.13 -16.22
CA ALA A 27 -2.04 9.23 -16.46
C ALA A 27 -2.60 10.66 -16.30
N ALA A 28 -1.89 11.56 -15.60
CA ALA A 28 -2.38 12.89 -15.31
C ALA A 28 -2.29 13.85 -16.52
N PRO A 29 -3.37 14.60 -16.85
CA PRO A 29 -3.32 15.66 -17.85
C PRO A 29 -2.29 16.75 -17.49
N PRO A 30 -1.57 17.33 -18.47
CA PRO A 30 -0.52 18.32 -18.21
C PRO A 30 -1.01 19.51 -17.37
N GLU A 31 -2.23 19.95 -17.61
CA GLU A 31 -2.87 21.09 -16.96
C GLU A 31 -3.25 20.83 -15.50
N HIS A 32 -3.53 19.57 -15.13
CA HIS A 32 -4.06 19.19 -13.81
C HIS A 32 -3.12 18.27 -13.02
N ARG A 33 -1.88 18.08 -13.47
CA ARG A 33 -0.92 17.16 -12.85
C ARG A 33 -0.72 17.41 -11.36
N ALA A 34 -0.67 18.68 -10.93
CA ALA A 34 -0.56 19.03 -9.52
C ALA A 34 -1.78 18.57 -8.69
N ALA A 35 -3.00 18.77 -9.23
CA ALA A 35 -4.24 18.36 -8.58
C ALA A 35 -4.36 16.84 -8.46
N THR A 36 -4.03 16.10 -9.53
CA THR A 36 -4.06 14.63 -9.52
C THR A 36 -3.06 14.04 -8.53
N VAL A 37 -1.84 14.60 -8.47
CA VAL A 37 -0.83 14.16 -7.49
C VAL A 37 -1.28 14.48 -6.05
N SER A 38 -1.87 15.65 -5.81
CA SER A 38 -2.43 15.99 -4.49
C SER A 38 -3.53 15.01 -4.06
N ALA A 39 -4.48 14.70 -4.96
CA ALA A 39 -5.53 13.72 -4.70
C ALA A 39 -4.96 12.32 -4.39
N PHE A 40 -3.92 11.90 -5.12
CA PHE A 40 -3.20 10.66 -4.83
C PHE A 40 -2.66 10.64 -3.40
N PHE A 41 -2.00 11.72 -2.95
CA PHE A 41 -1.49 11.78 -1.58
C PHE A 41 -2.61 11.77 -0.54
N VAL A 42 -3.71 12.49 -0.77
CA VAL A 42 -4.87 12.46 0.14
C VAL A 42 -5.38 11.02 0.31
N ILE A 43 -5.58 10.31 -0.79
CA ILE A 43 -6.04 8.91 -0.76
C ILE A 43 -5.01 8.01 -0.11
N ALA A 44 -3.71 8.18 -0.40
CA ALA A 44 -2.65 7.41 0.21
C ALA A 44 -2.60 7.59 1.73
N TYR A 45 -2.71 8.82 2.22
CA TYR A 45 -2.77 9.11 3.64
C TYR A 45 -4.01 8.51 4.30
N LEU A 46 -5.18 8.66 3.70
CA LEU A 46 -6.41 8.04 4.21
C LEU A 46 -6.28 6.51 4.27
N GLY A 47 -5.71 5.91 3.23
CA GLY A 47 -5.45 4.48 3.15
C GLY A 47 -4.44 3.96 4.18
N ILE A 48 -3.53 4.81 4.67
CA ILE A 48 -2.61 4.47 5.77
C ILE A 48 -3.27 4.71 7.13
N SER A 49 -3.96 5.82 7.31
CA SER A 49 -4.58 6.21 8.58
C SER A 49 -5.66 5.23 9.01
N LEU A 50 -6.52 4.77 8.10
CA LEU A 50 -7.64 3.90 8.43
C LEU A 50 -7.19 2.55 9.03
N PRO A 51 -6.24 1.80 8.42
CA PRO A 51 -5.69 0.60 9.04
C PRO A 51 -4.93 0.87 10.34
N VAL A 52 -4.19 1.98 10.45
CA VAL A 52 -3.45 2.31 11.69
C VAL A 52 -4.42 2.48 12.86
N VAL A 53 -5.51 3.23 12.67
CA VAL A 53 -6.56 3.39 13.68
C VAL A 53 -7.26 2.06 13.96
N GLY A 54 -7.57 1.28 12.91
CA GLY A 54 -8.19 -0.03 13.05
C GLY A 54 -7.35 -1.03 13.86
N VAL A 55 -6.04 -1.09 13.58
CA VAL A 55 -5.09 -1.92 14.36
C VAL A 55 -5.01 -1.42 15.80
N GLY A 56 -4.91 -0.11 16.00
CA GLY A 56 -4.91 0.51 17.32
C GLY A 56 -6.14 0.08 18.14
N ALA A 57 -7.34 0.20 17.58
CA ALA A 57 -8.57 -0.26 18.22
C ALA A 57 -8.56 -1.78 18.48
N LEU A 58 -8.09 -2.57 17.52
CA LEU A 58 -8.01 -4.02 17.64
C LEU A 58 -7.06 -4.48 18.76
N THR A 59 -6.01 -3.70 19.06
CA THR A 59 -5.10 -4.01 20.17
C THR A 59 -5.81 -4.06 21.53
N LEU A 60 -6.93 -3.33 21.69
CA LEU A 60 -7.70 -3.29 22.94
C LEU A 60 -8.43 -4.62 23.21
N GLY A 61 -8.81 -5.35 22.15
CA GLY A 61 -9.57 -6.60 22.28
C GLY A 61 -8.69 -7.86 22.25
N ILE A 62 -7.66 -7.89 21.40
CA ILE A 62 -6.86 -9.11 21.16
C ILE A 62 -5.37 -8.94 21.49
N GLY A 63 -4.97 -7.78 21.99
CA GLY A 63 -3.58 -7.45 22.31
C GLY A 63 -2.73 -7.07 21.11
N LEU A 64 -1.61 -6.40 21.37
CA LEU A 64 -0.73 -5.82 20.35
C LEU A 64 -0.19 -6.85 19.36
N ARG A 65 0.26 -8.01 19.86
CA ARG A 65 0.87 -9.05 19.01
C ARG A 65 -0.14 -9.64 18.04
N ASN A 66 -1.33 -10.02 18.51
CA ASN A 66 -2.33 -10.63 17.63
C ASN A 66 -2.90 -9.60 16.65
N ALA A 67 -3.12 -8.36 17.07
CA ALA A 67 -3.54 -7.28 16.16
C ALA A 67 -2.53 -7.05 15.03
N GLY A 68 -1.23 -7.04 15.35
CA GLY A 68 -0.16 -6.94 14.35
C GLY A 68 -0.12 -8.14 13.40
N LEU A 69 -0.30 -9.37 13.90
CA LEU A 69 -0.35 -10.57 13.07
C LEU A 69 -1.57 -10.61 12.15
N THR A 70 -2.75 -10.22 12.65
CA THR A 70 -3.97 -10.10 11.85
C THR A 70 -3.79 -9.09 10.73
N PHE A 71 -3.26 -7.90 11.04
CA PHE A 71 -3.00 -6.88 10.03
C PHE A 71 -2.00 -7.36 8.97
N ALA A 72 -0.89 -7.96 9.39
CA ALA A 72 0.09 -8.54 8.47
C ALA A 72 -0.52 -9.62 7.58
N GLY A 73 -1.37 -10.49 8.14
CA GLY A 73 -2.12 -11.51 7.40
C GLY A 73 -3.07 -10.91 6.36
N CYS A 74 -3.82 -9.87 6.73
CA CYS A 74 -4.71 -9.16 5.80
C CYS A 74 -3.93 -8.51 4.65
N VAL A 75 -2.83 -7.82 4.95
CA VAL A 75 -1.95 -7.19 3.93
C VAL A 75 -1.34 -8.25 3.02
N LEU A 76 -0.89 -9.38 3.56
CA LEU A 76 -0.37 -10.49 2.78
C LEU A 76 -1.44 -11.07 1.83
N ALA A 77 -2.66 -11.31 2.33
CA ALA A 77 -3.76 -11.81 1.51
C ALA A 77 -4.11 -10.83 0.36
N LEU A 78 -4.14 -9.53 0.65
CA LEU A 78 -4.36 -8.49 -0.35
C LEU A 78 -3.23 -8.47 -1.39
N ALA A 79 -1.97 -8.48 -0.94
CA ALA A 79 -0.81 -8.48 -1.83
C ALA A 79 -0.77 -9.72 -2.74
N LEU A 80 -1.08 -10.90 -2.20
CA LEU A 80 -1.23 -12.12 -2.97
C LEU A 80 -2.39 -12.04 -3.96
N GLY A 81 -3.54 -11.51 -3.54
CA GLY A 81 -4.70 -11.31 -4.42
C GLY A 81 -4.38 -10.40 -5.60
N VAL A 82 -3.72 -9.26 -5.35
CA VAL A 82 -3.27 -8.32 -6.38
C VAL A 82 -2.22 -8.97 -7.28
N GLY A 83 -1.21 -9.63 -6.70
CA GLY A 83 -0.17 -10.33 -7.46
C GLY A 83 -0.74 -11.41 -8.38
N LEU A 84 -1.64 -12.24 -7.86
CA LEU A 84 -2.35 -13.27 -8.64
C LEU A 84 -3.22 -12.64 -9.74
N HIS A 85 -3.92 -11.54 -9.45
CA HIS A 85 -4.72 -10.84 -10.44
C HIS A 85 -3.86 -10.28 -11.58
N LEU A 86 -2.71 -9.67 -11.27
CA LEU A 86 -1.77 -9.15 -12.26
C LEU A 86 -1.11 -10.25 -13.10
N VAL A 87 -0.77 -11.40 -12.49
CA VAL A 87 -0.24 -12.55 -13.24
C VAL A 87 -1.30 -13.14 -14.17
N ARG A 88 -2.57 -13.18 -13.74
CA ARG A 88 -3.69 -13.67 -14.56
C ARG A 88 -4.13 -12.69 -15.65
N ARG A 89 -3.89 -11.40 -15.47
CA ARG A 89 -4.20 -10.33 -16.44
C ARG A 89 -2.96 -9.46 -16.63
N PRO A 90 -1.95 -9.95 -17.38
CA PRO A 90 -0.77 -9.16 -17.66
C PRO A 90 -1.22 -7.83 -18.27
N PRO A 91 -0.79 -6.67 -17.73
CA PRO A 91 -1.11 -5.40 -18.35
C PRO A 91 -0.58 -5.45 -19.79
N ALA A 92 -1.46 -5.19 -20.76
CA ALA A 92 -1.06 -5.07 -22.15
C ALA A 92 0.08 -4.06 -22.20
N ARG A 93 1.27 -4.53 -22.61
CA ARG A 93 2.44 -3.69 -22.82
C ARG A 93 2.08 -2.70 -23.93
N GLY A 94 1.62 -1.51 -23.53
CA GLY A 94 1.52 -0.34 -24.39
C GLY A 94 2.90 0.26 -24.60
#